data_AF-A0A937PN71-F1
#
_entry.id   AF-A0A937PN71-F1
#
_cell.length_a   1.000
_cell.length_b   1.000
_cell.length_c   1.000
_cell.angle_alpha   90.00
_cell.angle_beta   90.00
_cell.angle_gamma   90.00
#
_symmetry.space_group_name_H-M   'P 1'
#
loop_
_entity.id
_entity.type
_entity.pdbx_description
1 polymer ?
#
loop_
_entity_poly.entity_id
_entity_poly.type
_entity_poly.pdbx_seq_one_letter_code
_entity_poly.pdbx_strand_id
1 'polypeptide(L)'
;MTLEEIITSPSPWLKHGGPHGDIVLSTRVRLARNVAGRPFLSRLQAAEQGEIESALRDAIVAAADPGDFTWFDLEELSDIDRQCLLERHVISREHAAGEGPRGVAVSRDQRVAVMVNEEDHLRLQVYSAGLQLQDTWAEADALDDRIEERVTYTFSPELGYLTACPTNVGTGMRLSVMLHLPALVLTKQIEKVFHAVARMRLAVRGIYGEGTQAVGDIYQISNQASLGRSEEDILKNLDAVIPQILAYEQQARGVLADESPVALDDRVYRSWALLTHARTISSEETLMLLSAVRLGIHLGRLDGVDIGAVNDLFLLTRRGHIQRLRGAALDESQRDAARADFIRKRLAANG
;
A
#
# COMPACT_ATOMS: atom_id res chain seq x y z
N MET A 1 -5.72 9.45 -18.01
CA MET A 1 -6.72 9.10 -16.98
C MET A 1 -6.96 10.35 -16.15
N THR A 2 -8.16 10.60 -15.64
CA THR A 2 -8.42 11.74 -14.75
C THR A 2 -8.20 11.35 -13.29
N LEU A 3 -8.02 12.33 -12.41
CA LEU A 3 -7.96 12.08 -10.97
C LEU A 3 -9.23 11.38 -10.45
N GLU A 4 -10.40 11.77 -10.97
CA GLU A 4 -11.68 11.15 -10.62
C GLU A 4 -11.70 9.66 -10.98
N GLU A 5 -11.21 9.29 -12.15
CA GLU A 5 -11.09 7.90 -12.58
C GLU A 5 -10.15 7.10 -11.67
N ILE A 6 -9.04 7.70 -11.22
CA ILE A 6 -8.14 7.06 -10.24
C ILE A 6 -8.86 6.85 -8.91
N ILE A 7 -9.49 7.89 -8.35
CA ILE A 7 -10.07 7.82 -7.01
C ILE A 7 -11.25 6.84 -6.94
N THR A 8 -12.06 6.74 -8.00
CA THR A 8 -13.28 5.93 -8.01
C THR A 8 -13.09 4.49 -8.45
N SER A 9 -11.96 4.16 -9.06
CA SER A 9 -11.66 2.80 -9.52
C SER A 9 -11.11 1.90 -8.40
N PRO A 10 -11.20 0.56 -8.54
CA PRO A 10 -10.53 -0.37 -7.62
C PRO A 10 -9.03 -0.12 -7.57
N SER A 11 -8.44 -0.20 -6.36
CA SER A 11 -7.00 0.02 -6.20
C SER A 11 -6.21 -1.28 -6.40
N PRO A 12 -5.07 -1.27 -7.12
CA PRO A 12 -4.33 -2.48 -7.44
C PRO A 12 -3.87 -3.29 -6.23
N TRP A 13 -3.58 -2.64 -5.10
CA TRP A 13 -3.10 -3.33 -3.90
C TRP A 13 -4.21 -4.05 -3.12
N LEU A 14 -5.48 -3.80 -3.45
CA LEU A 14 -6.67 -4.47 -2.92
C LEU A 14 -7.33 -5.41 -3.94
N LYS A 15 -6.81 -5.46 -5.16
CA LYS A 15 -7.34 -6.29 -6.23
C LYS A 15 -7.29 -7.76 -5.81
N HIS A 16 -8.42 -8.45 -5.94
CA HIS A 16 -8.50 -9.89 -5.65
C HIS A 16 -7.96 -10.73 -6.82
N GLY A 17 -7.65 -12.00 -6.55
CA GLY A 17 -7.29 -12.98 -7.58
C GLY A 17 -5.78 -13.16 -7.85
N GLY A 18 -4.90 -12.49 -7.11
CA GLY A 18 -3.47 -12.77 -7.14
C GLY A 18 -3.08 -14.09 -6.42
N PRO A 19 -1.87 -14.62 -6.65
CA PRO A 19 -1.38 -15.80 -5.94
C PRO A 19 -1.44 -15.61 -4.42
N HIS A 20 -1.97 -16.59 -3.69
CA HIS A 20 -2.21 -16.51 -2.24
C HIS A 20 -3.09 -15.31 -1.81
N GLY A 21 -3.97 -14.83 -2.69
CA GLY A 21 -4.80 -13.63 -2.51
C GLY A 21 -5.76 -13.65 -1.31
N ASP A 22 -5.95 -14.80 -0.66
CA ASP A 22 -6.74 -14.96 0.55
C ASP A 22 -6.00 -14.48 1.82
N ILE A 23 -4.67 -14.44 1.79
CA ILE A 23 -3.83 -13.91 2.86
C ILE A 23 -2.99 -12.73 2.36
N VAL A 24 -2.39 -12.84 1.18
CA VAL A 24 -1.52 -11.81 0.59
C VAL A 24 -2.37 -10.82 -0.19
N LEU A 25 -2.47 -9.58 0.28
CA LEU A 25 -3.18 -8.53 -0.43
C LEU A 25 -2.36 -8.04 -1.62
N SER A 26 -1.08 -7.73 -1.39
CA SER A 26 -0.21 -7.20 -2.43
C SER A 26 1.27 -7.42 -2.17
N THR A 27 2.02 -7.40 -3.25
CA THR A 27 3.47 -7.25 -3.30
C THR A 27 3.79 -5.85 -3.80
N ARG A 28 4.81 -5.23 -3.22
CA ARG A 28 5.27 -3.90 -3.62
C ARG A 28 6.79 -3.79 -3.60
N VAL A 29 7.36 -3.28 -4.68
CA VAL A 29 8.74 -2.80 -4.76
C VAL A 29 8.74 -1.28 -4.74
N ARG A 30 9.72 -0.69 -4.05
CA ARG A 30 10.04 0.73 -4.15
C ARG A 30 11.53 0.91 -4.38
N LEU A 31 11.88 1.86 -5.23
CA LEU A 31 13.26 2.28 -5.51
C LEU A 31 13.40 3.78 -5.22
N ALA A 32 14.42 4.14 -4.45
CA ALA A 32 14.77 5.53 -4.15
C ALA A 32 16.03 5.94 -4.90
N ARG A 33 15.97 7.08 -5.60
CA ARG A 33 17.05 7.61 -6.45
C ARG A 33 17.15 9.13 -6.28
N ASN A 34 18.37 9.65 -6.40
CA ASN A 34 18.64 11.09 -6.47
C ASN A 34 19.43 11.43 -7.73
N VAL A 35 19.10 12.54 -8.37
CA VAL A 35 19.81 13.04 -9.56
C VAL A 35 21.23 13.50 -9.23
N ALA A 36 22.23 13.02 -9.99
CA ALA A 36 23.63 13.38 -9.82
C ALA A 36 23.88 14.89 -10.00
N GLY A 37 24.82 15.42 -9.22
CA GLY A 37 25.20 16.84 -9.28
C GLY A 37 24.18 17.80 -8.67
N ARG A 38 23.09 17.31 -8.05
CA ARG A 38 22.10 18.10 -7.33
C ARG A 38 22.17 17.82 -5.81
N PRO A 39 22.00 18.83 -4.94
CA PRO A 39 21.80 18.60 -3.51
C PRO A 39 20.56 17.75 -3.25
N PHE A 40 20.53 16.99 -2.14
CA PHE A 40 19.30 16.30 -1.71
C PHE A 40 18.16 17.28 -1.42
N LEU A 41 16.90 16.82 -1.53
CA LEU A 41 15.72 17.67 -1.45
C LEU A 41 15.70 18.61 -0.24
N SER A 42 16.12 18.12 0.94
CA SER A 42 16.19 18.92 2.18
C SER A 42 17.07 20.18 2.10
N ARG A 43 17.88 20.33 1.04
CA ARG A 43 18.77 21.47 0.80
C ARG A 43 18.41 22.27 -0.45
N LEU A 44 17.46 21.81 -1.26
CA LEU A 44 17.04 22.48 -2.49
C LEU A 44 16.12 23.66 -2.19
N GLN A 45 16.28 24.74 -2.95
CA GLN A 45 15.32 25.83 -3.01
C GLN A 45 14.18 25.48 -3.98
N ALA A 46 13.02 26.14 -3.85
CA ALA A 46 11.84 25.86 -4.68
C ALA A 46 12.11 25.94 -6.20
N ALA A 47 12.96 26.88 -6.64
CA ALA A 47 13.34 26.97 -8.06
C ALA A 47 14.11 25.72 -8.54
N GLU A 48 15.05 25.22 -7.72
CA GLU A 48 15.82 24.00 -8.03
C GLU A 48 14.95 22.74 -7.96
N GLN A 49 13.97 22.71 -7.05
CA GLN A 49 12.96 21.67 -7.00
C GLN A 49 12.17 21.61 -8.31
N GLY A 50 11.71 22.75 -8.83
CA GLY A 50 11.00 22.84 -10.11
C GLY A 50 11.86 22.40 -11.31
N GLU A 51 13.15 22.72 -11.32
CA GLU A 51 14.08 22.20 -12.34
C GLU A 51 14.19 20.67 -12.32
N ILE A 52 14.34 20.10 -11.12
CA ILE A 52 14.42 18.64 -10.94
C ILE A 52 13.09 17.97 -11.29
N GLU A 53 11.97 18.56 -10.87
CA GLU A 53 10.64 18.06 -11.16
C GLU A 53 10.41 17.99 -12.67
N SER A 54 10.67 19.08 -13.39
CA SER A 54 10.53 19.14 -14.84
C SER A 54 11.43 18.11 -15.52
N ALA A 55 12.70 18.03 -15.15
CA ALA A 55 13.65 17.10 -15.77
C ALA A 55 13.26 15.63 -15.54
N LEU A 56 12.84 15.27 -14.32
CA LEU A 56 12.40 13.91 -14.01
C LEU A 56 11.05 13.58 -14.64
N ARG A 57 10.11 14.54 -14.69
CA ARG A 57 8.85 14.37 -15.41
C ARG A 57 9.10 14.04 -16.88
N ASP A 58 9.97 14.79 -17.55
CA ASP A 58 10.32 14.56 -18.95
C ASP A 58 10.99 13.19 -19.15
N ALA A 59 11.90 12.81 -18.25
CA ALA A 59 12.55 11.49 -18.27
C ALA A 59 11.55 10.35 -18.11
N ILE A 60 10.62 10.44 -17.15
CA ILE A 60 9.59 9.42 -16.89
C ILE A 60 8.67 9.28 -18.10
N VAL A 61 8.18 10.39 -18.66
CA VAL A 61 7.32 10.37 -19.85
C VAL A 61 8.04 9.73 -21.05
N ALA A 62 9.33 10.00 -21.19
CA ALA A 62 10.12 9.47 -22.31
C ALA A 62 10.65 8.04 -22.09
N ALA A 63 10.50 7.49 -20.87
CA ALA A 63 10.85 6.11 -20.48
C ALA A 63 9.65 5.14 -20.54
N ALA A 64 8.45 5.65 -20.85
CA ALA A 64 7.21 4.89 -20.94
C ALA A 64 6.57 5.03 -22.33
N ASP A 65 5.60 4.17 -22.66
CA ASP A 65 4.86 4.34 -23.90
C ASP A 65 3.94 5.57 -23.82
N PRO A 66 3.69 6.27 -24.95
CA PRO A 66 2.83 7.45 -24.95
C PRO A 66 1.44 7.17 -24.36
N GLY A 67 1.10 7.89 -23.29
CA GLY A 67 -0.20 7.78 -22.62
C GLY A 67 -0.27 6.75 -21.48
N ASP A 68 0.85 6.08 -21.16
CA ASP A 68 0.92 5.13 -20.05
C ASP A 68 0.76 5.81 -18.69
N PHE A 69 1.35 6.98 -18.54
CA PHE A 69 1.36 7.73 -17.29
C PHE A 69 0.52 9.00 -17.36
N THR A 70 -0.16 9.30 -16.26
CA THR A 70 -0.78 10.60 -15.99
C THR A 70 0.02 11.31 -14.91
N TRP A 71 0.42 12.56 -15.17
CA TRP A 71 1.09 13.41 -14.19
C TRP A 71 0.07 14.15 -13.31
N PHE A 72 0.30 14.15 -12.01
CA PHE A 72 -0.42 14.99 -11.05
C PHE A 72 0.56 15.91 -10.33
N ASP A 73 0.37 17.21 -10.49
CA ASP A 73 1.06 18.24 -9.72
C ASP A 73 0.43 18.33 -8.33
N LEU A 74 1.20 18.08 -7.28
CA LEU A 74 0.69 18.06 -5.91
C LEU A 74 0.41 19.46 -5.35
N GLU A 75 0.98 20.53 -5.92
CA GLU A 75 0.67 21.91 -5.54
C GLU A 75 -0.73 22.31 -6.01
N GLU A 76 -1.17 21.77 -7.15
CA GLU A 76 -2.51 22.03 -7.72
C GLU A 76 -3.63 21.19 -7.08
N LEU A 77 -3.28 20.11 -6.38
CA LEU A 77 -4.27 19.23 -5.74
C LEU A 77 -4.88 19.85 -4.47
N SER A 78 -6.15 19.56 -4.21
CA SER A 78 -6.77 19.85 -2.92
C SER A 78 -6.23 18.92 -1.82
N ASP A 79 -6.40 19.30 -0.55
CA ASP A 79 -6.05 18.44 0.59
C ASP A 79 -6.78 17.09 0.55
N ILE A 80 -8.04 17.09 0.11
CA ILE A 80 -8.85 15.87 0.01
C ILE A 80 -8.30 14.97 -1.10
N ASP A 81 -7.90 15.53 -2.23
CA ASP A 81 -7.33 14.77 -3.34
C ASP A 81 -5.97 14.18 -2.98
N ARG A 82 -5.07 14.96 -2.34
CA ARG A 82 -3.82 14.46 -1.78
C ARG A 82 -4.07 13.34 -0.77
N GLN A 83 -5.05 13.50 0.11
CA GLN A 83 -5.44 12.47 1.07
C GLN A 83 -5.96 11.19 0.38
N CYS A 84 -6.70 11.31 -0.73
CA CYS A 84 -7.13 10.15 -1.50
C CYS A 84 -5.92 9.42 -2.12
N LEU A 85 -4.99 10.14 -2.76
CA LEU A 85 -3.78 9.52 -3.31
C LEU A 85 -2.92 8.83 -2.24
N LEU A 86 -2.83 9.42 -1.04
CA LEU A 86 -2.17 8.82 0.12
C LEU A 86 -2.85 7.52 0.55
N GLU A 87 -4.18 7.53 0.69
CA GLU A 87 -4.98 6.36 1.07
C GLU A 87 -4.88 5.23 0.04
N ARG A 88 -4.73 5.57 -1.25
CA ARG A 88 -4.47 4.62 -2.34
C ARG A 88 -3.03 4.12 -2.39
N HIS A 89 -2.16 4.62 -1.51
CA HIS A 89 -0.72 4.39 -1.51
C HIS A 89 -0.02 4.80 -2.80
N VAL A 90 -0.59 5.73 -3.57
CA VAL A 90 0.02 6.31 -4.78
C VAL A 90 1.13 7.29 -4.39
N ILE A 91 0.92 8.04 -3.31
CA ILE A 91 1.93 8.93 -2.71
C ILE A 91 2.21 8.56 -1.25
N SER A 92 3.35 8.98 -0.72
CA SER A 92 3.70 8.85 0.70
C SER A 92 3.11 9.98 1.55
N ARG A 93 3.20 9.84 2.87
CA ARG A 93 2.77 10.88 3.82
C ARG A 93 3.66 12.11 3.69
N GLU A 94 4.95 11.88 3.54
CA GLU A 94 6.00 12.88 3.38
C GLU A 94 5.78 13.66 2.08
N HIS A 95 5.43 12.99 0.98
CA HIS A 95 5.11 13.66 -0.29
C HIS A 95 3.85 14.54 -0.20
N ALA A 96 2.80 14.02 0.44
CA ALA A 96 1.55 14.75 0.63
C ALA A 96 1.73 16.01 1.49
N ALA A 97 2.59 15.93 2.51
CA ALA A 97 2.88 17.01 3.44
C ALA A 97 4.04 17.93 3.02
N GLY A 98 4.78 17.57 1.96
CA GLY A 98 5.88 18.37 1.42
C GLY A 98 5.41 19.72 0.90
N GLU A 99 6.36 20.61 0.60
CA GLU A 99 6.13 21.95 0.07
C GLU A 99 6.96 22.14 -1.21
N GLY A 100 6.52 23.08 -2.06
CA GLY A 100 7.18 23.41 -3.34
C GLY A 100 6.89 22.43 -4.48
N PRO A 101 7.53 22.64 -5.65
CA PRO A 101 7.24 21.89 -6.88
C PRO A 101 7.48 20.40 -6.70
N ARG A 102 6.43 19.60 -6.84
CA ARG A 102 6.46 18.15 -6.66
C ARG A 102 5.28 17.49 -7.34
N GLY A 103 5.44 16.26 -7.77
CA GLY A 103 4.42 15.59 -8.55
C GLY A 103 4.54 14.07 -8.55
N VAL A 104 3.52 13.41 -9.07
CA VAL A 104 3.49 11.96 -9.22
C VAL A 104 3.02 11.58 -10.61
N ALA A 105 3.80 10.74 -11.29
CA ALA A 105 3.35 10.03 -12.48
C ALA A 105 2.67 8.74 -12.05
N VAL A 106 1.45 8.47 -12.53
CA VAL A 106 0.68 7.26 -12.20
C VAL A 106 0.32 6.52 -13.48
N SER A 107 0.60 5.21 -13.52
CA SER A 107 0.24 4.38 -14.68
C SER A 107 -1.29 4.27 -14.82
N ARG A 108 -1.76 3.98 -16.03
CA ARG A 108 -3.18 3.82 -16.32
C ARG A 108 -3.86 2.76 -15.45
N ASP A 109 -3.17 1.67 -15.14
CA ASP A 109 -3.68 0.62 -14.25
C ASP A 109 -3.39 0.89 -12.76
N GLN A 110 -2.77 2.02 -12.44
CA GLN A 110 -2.34 2.48 -11.11
C GLN A 110 -1.33 1.55 -10.41
N ARG A 111 -0.79 0.54 -11.10
CA ARG A 111 0.19 -0.37 -10.50
C ARG A 111 1.54 0.30 -10.30
N VAL A 112 1.86 1.29 -11.13
CA VAL A 112 3.11 2.02 -11.06
C VAL A 112 2.83 3.46 -10.66
N ALA A 113 3.59 3.96 -9.68
CA ALA A 113 3.66 5.39 -9.42
C ALA A 113 5.11 5.82 -9.26
N VAL A 114 5.46 6.97 -9.83
CA VAL A 114 6.78 7.58 -9.70
C VAL A 114 6.59 8.94 -9.06
N MET A 115 6.95 9.03 -7.78
CA MET A 115 6.92 10.29 -7.04
C MET A 115 8.20 11.07 -7.31
N VAL A 116 8.07 12.38 -7.49
CA VAL A 116 9.18 13.29 -7.75
C VAL A 116 9.19 14.37 -6.69
N ASN A 117 10.38 14.66 -6.16
CA ASN A 117 10.58 15.52 -4.98
C ASN A 117 9.82 14.99 -3.74
N GLU A 118 10.02 13.71 -3.43
CA GLU A 118 9.60 13.10 -2.17
C GLU A 118 10.73 13.23 -1.12
N GLU A 119 11.08 12.22 -0.32
CA GLU A 119 12.26 12.32 0.56
C GLU A 119 13.55 12.33 -0.29
N ASP A 120 13.51 11.60 -1.40
CA ASP A 120 14.50 11.56 -2.48
C ASP A 120 13.91 12.20 -3.76
N HIS A 121 14.76 12.61 -4.71
CA HIS A 121 14.30 13.27 -5.94
C HIS A 121 13.35 12.40 -6.76
N LEU A 122 13.57 11.08 -6.77
CA LEU A 122 12.72 10.11 -7.44
C LEU A 122 12.45 8.92 -6.53
N ARG A 123 11.17 8.55 -6.44
CA ARG A 123 10.73 7.34 -5.77
C ARG A 123 9.75 6.57 -6.65
N LEU A 124 10.28 5.55 -7.31
CA LEU A 124 9.51 4.60 -8.10
C LEU A 124 8.86 3.56 -7.18
N GLN A 125 7.63 3.19 -7.46
CA GLN A 125 6.96 2.07 -6.82
C GLN A 125 6.10 1.28 -7.80
N VAL A 126 6.09 -0.04 -7.61
CA VAL A 126 5.31 -0.99 -8.41
C VAL A 126 4.53 -1.92 -7.49
N TYR A 127 3.26 -2.14 -7.79
CA TYR A 127 2.36 -3.05 -7.08
C TYR A 127 1.92 -4.21 -7.94
N SER A 128 1.79 -5.37 -7.31
CA SER A 128 1.08 -6.52 -7.86
C SER A 128 0.14 -7.12 -6.82
N ALA A 129 -0.99 -7.65 -7.28
CA ALA A 129 -1.97 -8.32 -6.40
C ALA A 129 -1.43 -9.67 -5.94
N GLY A 130 -1.59 -10.02 -4.66
CA GLY A 130 -1.06 -11.29 -4.13
C GLY A 130 0.48 -11.33 -4.06
N LEU A 131 1.01 -12.56 -3.96
CA LEU A 131 2.45 -12.81 -3.83
C LEU A 131 3.12 -12.93 -5.20
N GLN A 132 3.84 -11.89 -5.63
CA GLN A 132 4.48 -11.82 -6.95
C GLN A 132 5.84 -11.10 -6.87
N LEU A 133 6.73 -11.55 -5.98
CA LEU A 133 7.99 -10.84 -5.67
C LEU A 133 8.86 -10.60 -6.92
N GLN A 134 9.02 -11.62 -7.74
CA GLN A 134 9.90 -11.64 -8.91
C GLN A 134 9.36 -10.76 -10.03
N ASP A 135 8.08 -10.90 -10.37
CA ASP A 135 7.45 -10.12 -11.45
C ASP A 135 7.33 -8.64 -11.07
N THR A 136 6.97 -8.33 -9.82
CA THR A 136 6.94 -6.94 -9.33
C THR A 136 8.33 -6.31 -9.36
N TRP A 137 9.38 -7.08 -9.04
CA TRP A 137 10.77 -6.61 -9.13
C TRP A 137 11.19 -6.36 -10.58
N ALA A 138 10.99 -7.32 -11.47
CA ALA A 138 11.39 -7.19 -12.87
C ALA A 138 10.73 -5.98 -13.55
N GLU A 139 9.46 -5.70 -13.22
CA GLU A 139 8.75 -4.52 -13.73
C GLU A 139 9.34 -3.20 -13.18
N ALA A 140 9.71 -3.18 -11.90
CA ALA A 140 10.33 -2.00 -11.28
C ALA A 140 11.74 -1.75 -11.82
N ASP A 141 12.57 -2.78 -11.90
CA ASP A 141 13.94 -2.76 -12.39
C ASP A 141 13.99 -2.27 -13.84
N ALA A 142 13.17 -2.86 -14.71
CA ALA A 142 13.11 -2.47 -16.12
C ALA A 142 12.68 -1.01 -16.33
N LEU A 143 11.81 -0.46 -15.47
CA LEU A 143 11.42 0.95 -15.54
C LEU A 143 12.52 1.87 -14.96
N ASP A 144 13.19 1.46 -13.88
CA ASP A 144 14.32 2.21 -13.32
C ASP A 144 15.45 2.37 -14.34
N ASP A 145 15.82 1.28 -15.03
CA ASP A 145 16.82 1.29 -16.10
C ASP A 145 16.47 2.29 -17.22
N ARG A 146 15.22 2.27 -17.70
CA ARG A 146 14.77 3.18 -18.76
C ARG A 146 14.77 4.66 -18.33
N ILE A 147 14.55 4.93 -17.05
CA ILE A 147 14.66 6.29 -16.50
C ILE A 147 16.14 6.68 -16.36
N GLU A 148 17.00 5.77 -15.89
CA GLU A 148 18.43 5.99 -15.71
C GLU A 148 19.16 6.27 -17.05
N GLU A 149 18.69 5.70 -18.16
CA GLU A 149 19.15 6.04 -19.51
C GLU A 149 18.99 7.54 -19.86
N ARG A 150 18.12 8.25 -19.16
CA ARG A 150 17.80 9.67 -19.43
C ARG A 150 18.31 10.60 -18.34
N VAL A 151 18.51 10.10 -17.14
CA VAL A 151 18.97 10.88 -15.98
C VAL A 151 20.01 10.10 -15.22
N THR A 152 21.17 10.70 -14.99
CA THR A 152 22.22 10.08 -14.19
C THR A 152 21.86 10.12 -12.71
N TYR A 153 21.82 8.95 -12.07
CA TYR A 153 21.62 8.85 -10.62
C TYR A 153 22.91 9.09 -9.84
N THR A 154 22.74 9.56 -8.60
CA THR A 154 23.81 9.74 -7.63
C THR A 154 24.21 8.37 -7.08
N PHE A 155 25.36 7.88 -7.53
CA PHE A 155 25.85 6.56 -7.18
C PHE A 155 27.30 6.62 -6.66
N SER A 156 27.59 5.84 -5.63
CA SER A 156 28.93 5.61 -5.08
C SER A 156 29.33 4.15 -5.30
N PRO A 157 30.53 3.87 -5.83
CA PRO A 157 31.01 2.49 -5.94
C PRO A 157 31.09 1.73 -4.61
N GLU A 158 31.24 2.44 -3.49
CA GLU A 158 31.32 1.83 -2.16
C GLU A 158 29.95 1.74 -1.48
N LEU A 159 29.09 2.74 -1.67
CA LEU A 159 27.83 2.89 -0.92
C LEU A 159 26.56 2.63 -1.74
N GLY A 160 26.68 2.41 -3.05
CA GLY A 160 25.55 2.26 -3.96
C GLY A 160 24.84 3.59 -4.25
N TYR A 161 23.53 3.53 -4.51
CA TYR A 161 22.68 4.70 -4.69
C TYR A 161 22.62 5.51 -3.39
N LEU A 162 22.92 6.81 -3.50
CA LEU A 162 22.90 7.72 -2.37
C LEU A 162 21.50 8.30 -2.17
N THR A 163 20.97 8.14 -0.96
CA THR A 163 19.63 8.57 -0.56
C THR A 163 19.68 9.50 0.63
N ALA A 164 18.70 10.39 0.76
CA ALA A 164 18.56 11.25 1.93
C ALA A 164 18.29 10.42 3.20
N CYS A 165 17.54 9.31 3.06
CA CYS A 165 17.29 8.35 4.12
C CYS A 165 18.46 7.38 4.29
N PRO A 166 19.13 7.28 5.45
CA PRO A 166 20.20 6.30 5.66
C PRO A 166 19.75 4.84 5.49
N THR A 167 18.46 4.57 5.67
CA THR A 167 17.90 3.20 5.55
C THR A 167 17.70 2.73 4.11
N ASN A 168 17.81 3.63 3.11
CA ASN A 168 17.72 3.31 1.70
C ASN A 168 19.09 3.28 0.99
N VAL A 169 20.17 3.76 1.61
CA VAL A 169 21.51 3.76 0.99
C VAL A 169 21.91 2.33 0.58
N GLY A 170 22.60 2.17 -0.55
CA GLY A 170 22.89 0.85 -1.14
C GLY A 170 22.05 0.64 -2.39
N THR A 171 21.16 -0.36 -2.36
CA THR A 171 20.27 -0.65 -3.50
C THR A 171 19.16 0.40 -3.70
N GLY A 172 18.84 1.22 -2.68
CA GLY A 172 17.63 2.05 -2.71
C GLY A 172 16.33 1.24 -2.67
N MET A 173 16.41 -0.09 -2.53
CA MET A 173 15.28 -1.00 -2.70
C MET A 173 14.56 -1.28 -1.38
N ARG A 174 13.23 -1.13 -1.42
CA ARG A 174 12.32 -1.64 -0.40
C ARG A 174 11.30 -2.59 -1.02
N LEU A 175 11.52 -3.89 -0.84
CA LEU A 175 10.56 -4.92 -1.18
C LEU A 175 9.65 -5.19 0.02
N SER A 176 8.34 -5.27 -0.23
CA SER A 176 7.34 -5.47 0.81
C SER A 176 6.17 -6.33 0.37
N VAL A 177 5.61 -7.08 1.31
CA VAL A 177 4.38 -7.87 1.13
C VAL A 177 3.37 -7.46 2.18
N MET A 178 2.13 -7.22 1.76
CA MET A 178 1.01 -6.90 2.61
C MET A 178 0.16 -8.15 2.87
N LEU A 179 -0.05 -8.49 4.14
CA LEU A 179 -0.65 -9.73 4.61
C LEU A 179 -1.83 -9.44 5.53
N HIS A 180 -2.94 -10.13 5.33
CA HIS A 180 -4.07 -10.18 6.25
C HIS A 180 -3.93 -11.41 7.16
N LEU A 181 -3.62 -11.18 8.44
CA LEU A 181 -3.27 -12.23 9.42
C LEU A 181 -4.24 -12.31 10.62
N PRO A 182 -5.57 -12.34 10.39
CA PRO A 182 -6.55 -12.27 11.47
C PRO A 182 -6.53 -13.51 12.36
N ALA A 183 -6.24 -14.71 11.83
CA ALA A 183 -6.27 -15.91 12.65
C ALA A 183 -5.12 -15.95 13.65
N LEU A 184 -3.93 -15.53 13.23
CA LEU A 184 -2.78 -15.35 14.13
C LEU A 184 -3.04 -14.32 15.24
N VAL A 185 -3.81 -13.26 14.95
CA VAL A 185 -4.23 -12.29 15.98
C VAL A 185 -5.22 -12.94 16.95
N LEU A 186 -6.27 -13.59 16.43
CA LEU A 186 -7.32 -14.22 17.24
C LEU A 186 -6.81 -15.34 18.14
N THR A 187 -5.86 -16.13 17.64
CA THR A 187 -5.20 -17.21 18.38
C THR A 187 -4.02 -16.72 19.24
N LYS A 188 -3.79 -15.40 19.29
CA LYS A 188 -2.70 -14.74 20.05
C LYS A 188 -1.30 -15.26 19.70
N GLN A 189 -1.09 -15.61 18.44
CA GLN A 189 0.19 -16.12 17.92
C GLN A 189 1.00 -15.07 17.14
N ILE A 190 0.42 -13.91 16.85
CA ILE A 190 1.04 -12.89 15.98
C ILE A 190 2.42 -12.41 16.47
N GLU A 191 2.63 -12.26 17.78
CA GLU A 191 3.92 -11.86 18.35
C GLU A 191 5.05 -12.84 18.00
N LYS A 192 4.75 -14.13 17.87
CA LYS A 192 5.75 -15.13 17.45
C LYS A 192 6.22 -14.89 16.02
N VAL A 193 5.31 -14.44 15.14
CA VAL A 193 5.65 -14.05 13.77
C VAL A 193 6.56 -12.83 13.80
N PHE A 194 6.24 -11.80 14.58
CA PHE A 194 7.09 -10.60 14.69
C PHE A 194 8.50 -10.93 15.16
N HIS A 195 8.64 -11.77 16.19
CA HIS A 195 9.94 -12.22 16.66
C HIS A 195 10.71 -13.04 15.60
N ALA A 196 10.04 -13.90 14.83
CA ALA A 196 10.66 -14.65 13.76
C ALA A 196 11.18 -13.73 12.64
N VAL A 197 10.32 -12.81 12.18
CA VAL A 197 10.63 -11.84 11.11
C VAL A 197 11.79 -10.91 11.51
N ALA A 198 11.80 -10.41 12.76
CA ALA A 198 12.89 -9.58 13.27
C ALA A 198 14.25 -10.31 13.27
N ARG A 199 14.27 -11.60 13.66
CA ARG A 199 15.50 -12.42 13.61
C ARG A 199 16.04 -12.62 12.19
N MET A 200 15.17 -12.55 11.19
CA MET A 200 15.50 -12.62 9.77
C MET A 200 15.88 -11.26 9.17
N ARG A 201 16.07 -10.23 10.01
CA ARG A 201 16.39 -8.84 9.62
C ARG A 201 15.36 -8.22 8.67
N LEU A 202 14.11 -8.60 8.87
CA LEU A 202 12.96 -8.02 8.21
C LEU A 202 12.20 -7.14 9.21
N ALA A 203 11.49 -6.15 8.68
CA ALA A 203 10.66 -5.25 9.45
C ALA A 203 9.18 -5.59 9.27
N VAL A 204 8.41 -5.47 10.35
CA VAL A 204 6.95 -5.56 10.35
C VAL A 204 6.34 -4.23 10.75
N ARG A 205 5.28 -3.81 10.05
CA ARG A 205 4.50 -2.62 10.39
C ARG A 205 3.01 -2.87 10.17
N GLY A 206 2.16 -2.34 11.04
CA GLY A 206 0.72 -2.29 10.77
C GLY A 206 0.38 -1.21 9.73
N ILE A 207 -0.49 -1.50 8.77
CA ILE A 207 -0.86 -0.52 7.73
C ILE A 207 -1.70 0.63 8.32
N TYR A 208 -2.54 0.33 9.30
CA TYR A 208 -3.42 1.29 9.96
C TYR A 208 -3.13 1.28 11.47
N GLY A 209 -2.31 2.21 11.95
CA GLY A 209 -1.90 2.31 13.36
C GLY A 209 -0.48 2.86 13.54
N GLU A 210 0.01 2.82 14.78
CA GLU A 210 1.40 3.16 15.13
C GLU A 210 2.23 1.90 15.39
N GLY A 211 3.44 1.85 14.83
CA GLY A 211 4.34 0.70 14.99
C GLY A 211 3.76 -0.61 14.44
N THR A 212 3.62 -1.62 15.30
CA THR A 212 3.11 -2.96 14.97
C THR A 212 1.61 -3.13 15.22
N GLN A 213 0.94 -2.13 15.82
CA GLN A 213 -0.51 -2.17 15.93
C GLN A 213 -1.13 -2.00 14.54
N ALA A 214 -1.96 -2.98 14.15
CA ALA A 214 -2.58 -3.03 12.84
C ALA A 214 -4.09 -3.16 12.97
N VAL A 215 -4.80 -2.05 12.83
CA VAL A 215 -6.26 -2.06 12.72
C VAL A 215 -6.64 -2.82 11.44
N GLY A 216 -7.53 -3.80 11.58
CA GLY A 216 -7.97 -4.65 10.47
C GLY A 216 -7.04 -5.83 10.17
N ASP A 217 -6.09 -6.14 11.06
CA ASP A 217 -5.21 -7.32 10.98
C ASP A 217 -4.35 -7.37 9.70
N ILE A 218 -4.04 -6.19 9.12
CA ILE A 218 -3.21 -6.05 7.91
C ILE A 218 -1.80 -5.57 8.27
N TYR A 219 -0.82 -6.39 7.93
CA TYR A 219 0.59 -6.18 8.23
C TYR A 219 1.41 -6.05 6.95
N GLN A 220 2.43 -5.21 6.98
CA GLN A 220 3.46 -5.13 5.94
C GLN A 220 4.76 -5.71 6.46
N ILE A 221 5.31 -6.67 5.70
CA ILE A 221 6.63 -7.25 5.94
C ILE A 221 7.57 -6.75 4.86
N SER A 222 8.76 -6.31 5.22
CA SER A 222 9.73 -5.74 4.27
C SER A 222 11.19 -5.92 4.70
N ASN A 223 12.13 -5.79 3.78
CA ASN A 223 13.57 -5.78 4.13
C ASN A 223 13.90 -4.56 4.99
N GLN A 224 14.74 -4.71 6.02
CA GLN A 224 15.14 -3.57 6.86
C GLN A 224 16.35 -2.80 6.29
N ALA A 225 17.29 -3.51 5.66
CA ALA A 225 18.53 -2.96 5.13
C ALA A 225 18.60 -3.10 3.60
N SER A 226 19.22 -2.12 2.96
CA SER A 226 19.57 -2.06 1.54
C SER A 226 21.09 -2.05 1.30
N LEU A 227 21.88 -1.50 2.22
CA LEU A 227 23.33 -1.45 2.09
C LEU A 227 23.97 -2.81 2.40
N GLY A 228 24.96 -3.19 1.58
CA GLY A 228 25.73 -4.42 1.76
C GLY A 228 24.97 -5.70 1.39
N ARG A 229 23.90 -5.59 0.61
CA ARG A 229 23.13 -6.71 0.05
C ARG A 229 22.79 -6.38 -1.40
N SER A 230 22.68 -7.40 -2.25
CA SER A 230 22.08 -7.22 -3.57
C SER A 230 20.56 -7.21 -3.49
N GLU A 231 19.92 -6.67 -4.52
CA GLU A 231 18.48 -6.76 -4.74
C GLU A 231 18.04 -8.23 -4.77
N GLU A 232 18.79 -9.10 -5.45
CA GLU A 232 18.52 -10.55 -5.46
C GLU A 232 18.52 -11.17 -4.05
N ASP A 233 19.45 -10.77 -3.19
CA ASP A 233 19.50 -11.29 -1.82
C ASP A 233 18.30 -10.80 -0.98
N ILE A 234 17.83 -9.57 -1.25
CA ILE A 234 16.60 -9.03 -0.65
C ILE A 234 15.40 -9.86 -1.10
N LEU A 235 15.28 -10.15 -2.40
CA LEU A 235 14.23 -11.00 -2.96
C LEU A 235 14.26 -12.40 -2.34
N LYS A 236 15.40 -13.09 -2.39
CA LYS A 236 15.58 -14.45 -1.85
C LYS A 236 15.21 -14.52 -0.37
N ASN A 237 15.52 -13.48 0.41
CA ASN A 237 15.16 -13.44 1.82
C ASN A 237 13.64 -13.39 2.05
N LEU A 238 12.91 -12.50 1.34
CA LEU A 238 11.45 -12.47 1.49
C LEU A 238 10.79 -13.73 0.91
N ASP A 239 11.27 -14.23 -0.21
CA ASP A 239 10.77 -15.44 -0.86
C ASP A 239 10.88 -16.69 0.05
N ALA A 240 11.92 -16.75 0.89
CA ALA A 240 12.09 -17.80 1.89
C ALA A 240 11.16 -17.65 3.12
N VAL A 241 10.82 -16.42 3.51
CA VAL A 241 10.12 -16.13 4.77
C VAL A 241 8.60 -16.08 4.60
N ILE A 242 8.10 -15.43 3.55
CA ILE A 242 6.66 -15.23 3.37
C ILE A 242 5.89 -16.54 3.34
N PRO A 243 6.30 -17.60 2.62
CA PRO A 243 5.59 -18.88 2.60
C PRO A 243 5.41 -19.51 3.99
N GLN A 244 6.37 -19.32 4.90
CA GLN A 244 6.27 -19.83 6.27
C GLN A 244 5.17 -19.10 7.05
N ILE A 245 5.05 -17.78 6.86
CA ILE A 245 4.01 -16.98 7.51
C ILE A 245 2.63 -17.36 6.97
N LEU A 246 2.52 -17.62 5.67
CA LEU A 246 1.28 -18.13 5.05
C LEU A 246 0.87 -19.46 5.69
N ALA A 247 1.80 -20.40 5.84
CA ALA A 247 1.52 -21.69 6.47
C ALA A 247 1.03 -21.53 7.92
N TYR A 248 1.64 -20.61 8.68
CA TYR A 248 1.26 -20.33 10.07
C TYR A 248 -0.16 -19.72 10.17
N GLU A 249 -0.51 -18.77 9.29
CA GLU A 249 -1.86 -18.22 9.23
C GLU A 249 -2.89 -19.28 8.82
N GLN A 250 -2.58 -20.13 7.82
CA GLN A 250 -3.50 -21.20 7.43
C GLN A 250 -3.71 -22.23 8.55
N GLN A 251 -2.66 -22.58 9.29
CA GLN A 251 -2.78 -23.45 10.45
C GLN A 251 -3.67 -22.82 11.53
N ALA A 252 -3.46 -21.53 11.83
CA ALA A 252 -4.27 -20.80 12.80
C ALA A 252 -5.75 -20.71 12.37
N ARG A 253 -6.01 -20.53 11.06
CA ARG A 253 -7.36 -20.58 10.48
C ARG A 253 -8.02 -21.93 10.70
N GLY A 254 -7.29 -23.03 10.48
CA GLY A 254 -7.77 -24.40 10.76
C GLY A 254 -8.15 -24.58 12.23
N VAL A 255 -7.28 -24.14 13.15
CA VAL A 255 -7.56 -24.19 14.60
C VAL A 255 -8.84 -23.44 14.96
N LEU A 256 -9.05 -22.22 14.42
CA LEU A 256 -10.30 -21.48 14.66
C LEU A 256 -11.54 -22.20 14.13
N ALA A 257 -11.43 -22.78 12.94
CA ALA A 257 -12.52 -23.50 12.28
C ALA A 257 -12.90 -24.80 13.01
N ASP A 258 -11.92 -25.49 13.58
CA ASP A 258 -12.10 -26.80 14.23
C ASP A 258 -12.43 -26.68 15.73
N GLU A 259 -11.71 -25.84 16.46
CA GLU A 259 -11.81 -25.76 17.92
C GLU A 259 -12.86 -24.74 18.40
N SER A 260 -13.21 -23.75 17.57
CA SER A 260 -14.14 -22.67 17.97
C SER A 260 -15.09 -22.21 16.85
N PRO A 261 -15.75 -23.13 16.11
CA PRO A 261 -16.57 -22.78 14.94
C PRO A 261 -17.70 -21.81 15.29
N VAL A 262 -18.41 -22.03 16.40
CA VAL A 262 -19.55 -21.17 16.81
C VAL A 262 -19.09 -19.74 17.15
N ALA A 263 -17.94 -19.60 17.82
CA ALA A 263 -17.41 -18.28 18.18
C ALA A 263 -16.88 -17.54 16.95
N LEU A 264 -16.29 -18.27 16.00
CA LEU A 264 -15.89 -17.74 14.70
C LEU A 264 -17.12 -17.24 13.92
N ASP A 265 -18.15 -18.07 13.80
CA ASP A 265 -19.39 -17.73 13.09
C ASP A 265 -20.07 -16.51 13.75
N ASP A 266 -20.25 -16.49 15.08
CA ASP A 266 -20.83 -15.33 15.79
C ASP A 266 -20.04 -14.05 15.51
N ARG A 267 -18.71 -14.10 15.54
CA ARG A 267 -17.86 -12.94 15.23
C ARG A 267 -18.07 -12.44 13.79
N VAL A 268 -18.07 -13.35 12.82
CA VAL A 268 -18.25 -13.03 11.40
C VAL A 268 -19.63 -12.41 11.18
N TYR A 269 -20.69 -13.06 11.65
CA TYR A 269 -22.06 -12.61 11.43
C TYR A 269 -22.42 -11.33 12.19
N ARG A 270 -21.90 -11.13 13.40
CA ARG A 270 -22.05 -9.84 14.10
C ARG A 270 -21.32 -8.72 13.38
N SER A 271 -20.14 -9.00 12.84
CA SER A 271 -19.40 -8.02 12.04
C SER A 271 -20.15 -7.65 10.76
N TRP A 272 -20.70 -8.65 10.07
CA TRP A 272 -21.57 -8.47 8.92
C TRP A 272 -22.82 -7.66 9.25
N ALA A 273 -23.50 -7.97 10.35
CA ALA A 273 -24.71 -7.26 10.78
C ALA A 273 -24.42 -5.78 11.07
N LEU A 274 -23.32 -5.48 11.76
CA LEU A 274 -22.92 -4.10 12.04
C LEU A 274 -22.61 -3.34 10.75
N LEU A 275 -21.82 -3.91 9.84
CA LEU A 275 -21.52 -3.28 8.54
C LEU A 275 -22.78 -3.00 7.71
N THR A 276 -23.77 -3.91 7.76
CA THR A 276 -24.98 -3.80 6.94
C THR A 276 -26.13 -3.02 7.58
N HIS A 277 -26.09 -2.73 8.89
CA HIS A 277 -27.20 -2.09 9.61
C HIS A 277 -26.83 -0.84 10.41
N ALA A 278 -25.58 -0.67 10.85
CA ALA A 278 -25.16 0.46 11.66
C ALA A 278 -25.47 1.80 10.94
N ARG A 279 -25.82 2.84 11.71
CA ARG A 279 -26.11 4.18 11.19
C ARG A 279 -24.96 5.16 11.33
N THR A 280 -24.01 4.82 12.19
CA THR A 280 -22.73 5.50 12.40
C THR A 280 -21.68 4.41 12.62
N ILE A 281 -20.49 4.58 12.07
CA ILE A 281 -19.40 3.63 12.24
C ILE A 281 -18.06 4.34 12.08
N SER A 282 -17.16 4.18 13.04
CA SER A 282 -15.85 4.83 13.00
C SER A 282 -14.96 4.19 11.94
N SER A 283 -13.87 4.89 11.57
CA SER A 283 -12.90 4.32 10.62
C SER A 283 -12.19 3.09 11.18
N GLU A 284 -11.93 3.05 12.47
CA GLU A 284 -11.22 1.94 13.12
C GLU A 284 -12.11 0.70 13.23
N GLU A 285 -13.34 0.90 13.70
CA GLU A 285 -14.35 -0.15 13.79
C GLU A 285 -14.63 -0.76 12.42
N THR A 286 -14.76 0.07 11.37
CA THR A 286 -14.97 -0.41 10.00
C THR A 286 -13.88 -1.40 9.58
N LEU A 287 -12.61 -1.05 9.78
CA LEU A 287 -11.49 -1.92 9.40
C LEU A 287 -11.48 -3.25 10.17
N MET A 288 -11.80 -3.23 11.47
CA MET A 288 -11.88 -4.44 12.28
C MET A 288 -13.03 -5.36 11.83
N LEU A 289 -14.19 -4.79 11.52
CA LEU A 289 -15.35 -5.57 11.05
C LEU A 289 -15.11 -6.12 9.64
N LEU A 290 -14.51 -5.33 8.75
CA LEU A 290 -14.12 -5.79 7.41
C LEU A 290 -13.10 -6.93 7.49
N SER A 291 -12.13 -6.87 8.43
CA SER A 291 -11.19 -7.96 8.67
C SER A 291 -11.91 -9.28 9.01
N ALA A 292 -12.86 -9.23 9.95
CA ALA A 292 -13.63 -10.40 10.35
C ALA A 292 -14.50 -10.96 9.21
N VAL A 293 -15.18 -10.08 8.45
CA VAL A 293 -15.98 -10.49 7.29
C VAL A 293 -15.10 -11.11 6.21
N ARG A 294 -13.96 -10.50 5.89
CA ARG A 294 -12.98 -11.03 4.93
C ARG A 294 -12.49 -12.43 5.32
N LEU A 295 -12.17 -12.64 6.60
CA LEU A 295 -11.84 -13.96 7.13
C LEU A 295 -13.00 -14.95 6.94
N GLY A 296 -14.22 -14.55 7.29
CA GLY A 296 -15.42 -15.37 7.15
C GLY A 296 -15.68 -15.83 5.72
N ILE A 297 -15.52 -14.94 4.74
CA ILE A 297 -15.65 -15.26 3.30
C ILE A 297 -14.61 -16.30 2.89
N HIS A 298 -13.34 -16.10 3.23
CA HIS A 298 -12.27 -17.04 2.85
C HIS A 298 -12.35 -18.40 3.57
N LEU A 299 -13.02 -18.47 4.71
CA LEU A 299 -13.30 -19.73 5.43
C LEU A 299 -14.65 -20.37 5.05
N GLY A 300 -15.36 -19.82 4.06
CA GLY A 300 -16.67 -20.35 3.63
C GLY A 300 -17.75 -20.25 4.71
N ARG A 301 -17.64 -19.27 5.62
CA ARG A 301 -18.61 -19.01 6.69
C ARG A 301 -19.66 -17.98 6.31
N LEU A 302 -19.38 -17.18 5.29
CA LEU A 302 -20.29 -16.16 4.79
C LEU A 302 -20.35 -16.24 3.27
N ASP A 303 -21.46 -16.76 2.76
CA ASP A 303 -21.72 -16.93 1.34
C ASP A 303 -22.42 -15.72 0.72
N GLY A 304 -22.31 -15.57 -0.60
CA GLY A 304 -23.04 -14.54 -1.36
C GLY A 304 -22.51 -13.12 -1.22
N VAL A 305 -21.35 -12.93 -0.59
CA VAL A 305 -20.71 -11.62 -0.44
C VAL A 305 -19.51 -11.51 -1.38
N ASP A 306 -19.53 -10.49 -2.26
CA ASP A 306 -18.41 -10.21 -3.15
C ASP A 306 -17.16 -9.75 -2.37
N ILE A 307 -16.10 -10.55 -2.45
CA ILE A 307 -14.80 -10.25 -1.85
C ILE A 307 -14.17 -8.98 -2.42
N GLY A 308 -14.42 -8.68 -3.71
CA GLY A 308 -13.96 -7.46 -4.35
C GLY A 308 -14.53 -6.22 -3.67
N ALA A 309 -15.85 -6.21 -3.44
CA ALA A 309 -16.53 -5.15 -2.72
C ALA A 309 -16.04 -5.01 -1.27
N VAL A 310 -15.79 -6.11 -0.55
CA VAL A 310 -15.23 -6.06 0.81
C VAL A 310 -13.82 -5.48 0.82
N ASN A 311 -12.97 -5.88 -0.12
CA ASN A 311 -11.63 -5.34 -0.26
C ASN A 311 -11.67 -3.83 -0.57
N ASP A 312 -12.49 -3.40 -1.53
CA ASP A 312 -12.65 -1.98 -1.87
C ASP A 312 -13.06 -1.13 -0.66
N LEU A 313 -13.89 -1.68 0.24
CA LEU A 313 -14.32 -0.96 1.44
C LEU A 313 -13.17 -0.65 2.41
N PHE A 314 -12.04 -1.38 2.40
CA PHE A 314 -10.87 -0.99 3.19
C PHE A 314 -10.32 0.39 2.78
N LEU A 315 -10.55 0.79 1.52
CA LEU A 315 -10.08 2.04 0.94
C LEU A 315 -11.19 3.09 0.83
N LEU A 316 -12.33 2.73 0.26
CA LEU A 316 -13.40 3.69 -0.03
C LEU A 316 -14.08 4.22 1.24
N THR A 317 -13.89 3.56 2.37
CA THR A 317 -14.40 4.03 3.68
C THR A 317 -13.43 4.92 4.44
N ARG A 318 -12.24 5.19 3.87
CA ARG A 318 -11.23 6.06 4.47
C ARG A 318 -11.63 7.53 4.40
N ARG A 319 -10.92 8.39 5.16
CA ARG A 319 -11.30 9.79 5.41
C ARG A 319 -11.34 10.62 4.13
N GLY A 320 -10.33 10.50 3.27
CA GLY A 320 -10.26 11.18 1.98
C GLY A 320 -11.39 10.73 1.06
N HIS A 321 -11.48 9.42 0.85
CA HIS A 321 -12.46 8.84 -0.07
C HIS A 321 -13.91 9.13 0.34
N ILE A 322 -14.28 9.01 1.63
CA ILE A 322 -15.65 9.33 2.07
C ILE A 322 -16.01 10.79 1.83
N GLN A 323 -15.08 11.73 2.07
CA GLN A 323 -15.32 13.14 1.80
C GLN A 323 -15.42 13.40 0.28
N ARG A 324 -14.56 12.77 -0.51
CA ARG A 324 -14.58 12.91 -1.97
C ARG A 324 -15.86 12.36 -2.58
N LEU A 325 -16.30 11.17 -2.17
CA LEU A 325 -17.56 10.54 -2.61
C LEU A 325 -18.80 11.36 -2.20
N ARG A 326 -18.71 12.16 -1.13
CA ARG A 326 -19.78 13.07 -0.71
C ARG A 326 -19.70 14.45 -1.36
N GLY A 327 -18.57 14.78 -2.00
CA GLY A 327 -18.34 16.08 -2.61
C GLY A 327 -18.25 17.24 -1.61
N ALA A 328 -17.93 16.95 -0.34
CA ALA A 328 -17.89 17.96 0.73
C ALA A 328 -16.87 17.60 1.81
N ALA A 329 -16.30 18.64 2.45
CA ALA A 329 -15.56 18.47 3.69
C ALA A 329 -16.54 18.11 4.81
N LEU A 330 -16.21 17.07 5.59
CA LEU A 330 -17.08 16.53 6.63
C LEU A 330 -16.35 16.48 7.95
N ASP A 331 -17.03 16.83 9.04
CA ASP A 331 -16.55 16.59 10.40
C ASP A 331 -16.54 15.09 10.74
N GLU A 332 -16.06 14.72 11.93
CA GLU A 332 -15.95 13.31 12.34
C GLU A 332 -17.30 12.58 12.39
N SER A 333 -18.31 13.17 13.01
CA SER A 333 -19.64 12.57 13.13
C SER A 333 -20.31 12.40 11.76
N GLN A 334 -20.18 13.42 10.91
CA GLN A 334 -20.66 13.39 9.53
C GLN A 334 -19.95 12.31 8.71
N ARG A 335 -18.62 12.15 8.86
CA ARG A 335 -17.86 11.08 8.20
C ARG A 335 -18.32 9.70 8.66
N ASP A 336 -18.57 9.51 9.94
CA ASP A 336 -18.99 8.22 10.50
C ASP A 336 -20.39 7.82 10.03
N ALA A 337 -21.32 8.77 9.95
CA ALA A 337 -22.63 8.55 9.34
C ALA A 337 -22.54 8.27 7.83
N ALA A 338 -21.74 9.07 7.11
CA ALA A 338 -21.53 8.92 5.68
C ALA A 338 -20.88 7.58 5.31
N ARG A 339 -19.93 7.12 6.13
CA ARG A 339 -19.26 5.82 6.02
C ARG A 339 -20.24 4.67 6.20
N ALA A 340 -21.03 4.70 7.28
CA ALA A 340 -22.04 3.69 7.52
C ALA A 340 -23.04 3.60 6.35
N ASP A 341 -23.51 4.74 5.86
CA ASP A 341 -24.41 4.78 4.70
C ASP A 341 -23.77 4.22 3.42
N PHE A 342 -22.51 4.54 3.17
CA PHE A 342 -21.79 4.03 2.00
C PHE A 342 -21.61 2.51 2.06
N ILE A 343 -21.17 1.97 3.21
CA ILE A 343 -20.98 0.54 3.41
C ILE A 343 -22.28 -0.22 3.15
N ARG A 344 -23.39 0.20 3.77
CA ARG A 344 -24.69 -0.46 3.60
C ARG A 344 -25.12 -0.52 2.14
N LYS A 345 -25.00 0.60 1.43
CA LYS A 345 -25.35 0.69 0.00
C LYS A 345 -24.46 -0.21 -0.86
N ARG A 346 -23.14 -0.21 -0.61
CA ARG A 346 -22.17 -1.02 -1.35
C ARG A 346 -22.40 -2.52 -1.16
N LEU A 347 -22.71 -2.95 0.06
CA LEU A 347 -22.94 -4.35 0.39
C LEU A 347 -24.34 -4.84 0.00
N ALA A 348 -25.37 -3.98 0.05
CA ALA A 348 -26.72 -4.34 -0.39
C ALA A 348 -26.84 -4.50 -1.92
N ALA A 349 -25.99 -3.83 -2.70
CA ALA A 349 -25.98 -3.95 -4.16
C ALA A 349 -25.36 -5.27 -4.66
N ASN A 350 -24.70 -6.02 -3.78
CA ASN A 350 -23.90 -7.21 -4.10
C ASN A 350 -24.31 -8.45 -3.28
N GLY A 351 -25.48 -8.43 -2.64
CA GLY A 351 -25.98 -9.51 -1.78
C GLY A 351 -27.42 -9.90 -2.09
#